data_AF-A0A968G3G9-F1
#
_entry.id   AF-A0A968G3G9-F1
#
_cell.length_a   1.000
_cell.length_b   1.000
_cell.length_c   1.000
_cell.angle_alpha   90.00
_cell.angle_beta   90.00
_cell.angle_gamma   90.00
#
_symmetry.space_group_name_H-M   'P 1'
#
loop_
_entity.id
_entity.type
_entity.pdbx_description
1 polymer ?
#
loop_
_entity_poly.entity_id
_entity_poly.type
_entity_poly.pdbx_seq_one_letter_code
_entity_poly.pdbx_strand_id
1 'polypeptide(L)' 'HATVDVFDVLTNTPKVAAYRAPSSPQALFGVESVMDEAAQVLGMDPIDLRLKNAAKEGDKRVDGMQWPRIG' A
#
# COMPACT_ATOMS: atom_id res chain seq x y z
N HIS A 1 -10.44 -2.66 -7.51
CA HIS A 1 -9.89 -1.82 -8.61
C HIS A 1 -9.22 -0.64 -7.96
N ALA A 2 -7.99 -0.32 -8.35
CA ALA A 2 -7.21 0.76 -7.74
C ALA A 2 -6.46 1.51 -8.84
N THR A 3 -6.41 2.83 -8.72
CA THR A 3 -5.69 3.75 -9.61
C THR A 3 -4.67 4.49 -8.76
N VAL A 4 -3.43 4.59 -9.25
CA VAL A 4 -2.33 5.20 -8.51
C VAL A 4 -1.62 6.20 -9.42
N ASP A 5 -1.68 7.48 -9.05
CA ASP A 5 -0.95 8.56 -9.71
C ASP A 5 0.16 9.05 -8.77
N VAL A 6 1.36 9.25 -9.32
CA VAL A 6 2.54 9.65 -8.53
C VAL A 6 3.23 10.83 -9.22
N PHE A 7 3.54 11.86 -8.44
CA PHE A 7 4.22 13.06 -8.90
C PHE A 7 5.48 13.28 -8.06
N ASP A 8 6.60 13.53 -8.72
CA ASP A 8 7.81 14.05 -8.07
C ASP A 8 7.84 15.57 -8.26
N VAL A 9 7.93 16.30 -7.16
CA VAL A 9 7.84 17.76 -7.15
C VAL A 9 9.19 18.33 -6.76
N LEU A 10 9.82 19.03 -7.70
CA LEU A 10 11.05 19.75 -7.45
C LEU A 10 10.78 20.98 -6.58
N THR A 11 11.54 21.11 -5.50
CA THR A 11 11.51 22.27 -4.62
C THR A 11 12.93 22.78 -4.39
N ASN A 12 13.08 23.89 -3.68
CA ASN A 12 14.40 24.46 -3.35
C ASN A 12 15.11 23.74 -2.18
N THR A 13 14.57 22.63 -1.67
CA THR A 13 15.23 21.82 -0.62
C THR A 13 16.40 21.01 -1.20
N PRO A 14 17.31 20.49 -0.34
CA PRO A 14 18.34 19.56 -0.78
C PRO A 14 17.76 18.37 -1.56
N LYS A 15 18.54 17.87 -2.54
CA LYS A 15 18.14 16.76 -3.40
C LYS A 15 17.87 15.50 -2.58
N VAL A 16 16.73 14.86 -2.83
CA VAL A 16 16.39 13.56 -2.26
C VAL A 16 17.16 12.43 -2.95
N ALA A 17 17.43 11.36 -2.21
CA ALA A 17 18.08 10.16 -2.71
C ALA A 17 17.38 8.91 -2.15
N ALA A 18 17.65 7.76 -2.77
CA ALA A 18 17.12 6.48 -2.31
C ALA A 18 17.56 6.20 -0.86
N TYR A 19 16.59 5.92 0.00
CA TYR A 19 16.83 5.50 1.37
C TYR A 19 15.89 4.35 1.73
N ARG A 20 16.44 3.28 2.32
CA ARG A 20 15.79 2.03 2.79
C ARG A 20 14.36 1.80 2.27
N ALA A 21 14.26 1.05 1.17
CA ALA A 21 13.04 0.79 0.41
C ALA A 21 12.44 2.09 -0.17
N PRO A 22 12.97 2.60 -1.31
CA PRO A 22 12.52 3.84 -1.91
C PRO A 22 11.00 3.86 -2.13
N SER A 23 10.33 4.91 -1.66
CA SER A 23 8.88 5.13 -1.75
C SER A 23 7.96 4.13 -1.03
N SER A 24 8.45 2.94 -0.63
CA SER A 24 7.59 1.91 -0.02
C SER A 24 7.07 2.28 1.37
N PRO A 25 7.88 2.81 2.32
CA PRO A 25 7.38 3.17 3.64
C PRO A 25 6.31 4.27 3.59
N GLN A 26 6.51 5.28 2.74
CA GLN A 26 5.56 6.39 2.55
C GLN A 26 4.23 5.86 1.98
N ALA A 27 4.30 5.04 0.91
CA ALA A 27 3.11 4.50 0.27
C ALA A 27 2.34 3.53 1.20
N LEU A 28 3.06 2.64 1.89
CA LEU A 28 2.46 1.68 2.81
C LEU A 28 1.81 2.37 4.01
N PHE A 29 2.44 3.41 4.56
CA PHE A 29 1.84 4.21 5.63
C PHE A 29 0.47 4.79 5.20
N GLY A 30 0.37 5.33 3.99
CA GLY A 30 -0.89 5.85 3.46
C GLY A 30 -1.97 4.76 3.34
N VAL A 31 -1.63 3.60 2.78
CA VAL A 31 -2.57 2.48 2.62
C VAL A 31 -3.02 1.92 3.97
N GLU A 32 -2.10 1.69 4.90
CA GLU A 32 -2.40 1.12 6.21
C GLU A 32 -3.22 2.08 7.08
N SER A 33 -3.00 3.38 6.98
CA SER A 33 -3.83 4.38 7.67
C SER A 33 -5.29 4.29 7.21
N VAL A 34 -5.53 4.16 5.91
CA VAL A 34 -6.89 3.98 5.36
C VAL A 34 -7.50 2.65 5.81
N MET A 35 -6.70 1.57 5.90
CA MET A 35 -7.17 0.28 6.41
C MET A 35 -7.61 0.37 7.87
N ASP A 36 -6.87 1.10 8.71
CA ASP A 36 -7.24 1.31 10.11
C ASP A 36 -8.52 2.16 10.26
N GLU A 37 -8.64 3.24 9.51
CA GLU A 37 -9.86 4.06 9.47
C GLU A 37 -11.07 3.23 8.98
N ALA A 38 -10.89 2.40 7.96
CA ALA A 38 -11.93 1.51 7.47
C ALA A 38 -12.36 0.48 8.51
N ALA A 39 -11.41 -0.12 9.25
CA ALA A 39 -11.73 -1.04 10.34
C ALA A 39 -12.57 -0.37 11.43
N GLN A 40 -12.21 0.86 11.82
CA GLN A 40 -12.97 1.64 12.80
C GLN A 40 -14.40 1.92 12.34
N VAL A 41 -14.58 2.40 11.10
CA VAL A 41 -15.90 2.71 10.55
C VAL A 41 -16.78 1.45 10.42
N LEU A 42 -16.19 0.32 10.06
CA LEU A 42 -16.89 -0.95 9.92
C LEU A 42 -17.12 -1.68 11.25
N GLY A 43 -16.54 -1.20 12.37
CA GLY A 43 -16.58 -1.88 13.66
C GLY A 43 -15.92 -3.27 13.63
N MET A 44 -14.91 -3.45 12.77
CA MET A 44 -14.19 -4.72 12.58
C MET A 44 -12.84 -4.66 13.29
N ASP A 45 -12.36 -5.81 13.76
CA ASP A 45 -10.98 -5.89 14.24
C ASP A 45 -10.00 -5.55 13.09
N PRO A 46 -9.02 -4.66 13.33
CA PRO A 46 -8.08 -4.22 12.30
C PRO A 46 -7.22 -5.36 11.73
N ILE A 47 -6.95 -6.41 12.50
CA ILE A 47 -6.25 -7.62 12.05
C ILE A 47 -7.16 -8.48 11.18
N ASP A 48 -8.42 -8.65 11.58
CA ASP A 48 -9.39 -9.43 10.80
C ASP A 48 -9.63 -8.80 9.42
N LEU A 49 -9.73 -7.48 9.34
CA LEU A 49 -9.85 -6.78 8.07
C LEU A 49 -8.62 -7.01 7.18
N ARG A 50 -7.41 -6.93 7.76
CA ARG A 50 -6.17 -7.20 7.02
C ARG A 50 -6.09 -8.64 6.53
N LEU A 51 -6.45 -9.61 7.35
CA LEU A 51 -6.47 -11.02 6.96
C LEU A 51 -7.50 -11.30 5.86
N LYS A 52 -8.67 -10.65 5.94
CA LYS A 52 -9.71 -10.73 4.91
C LYS A 52 -9.25 -10.16 3.57
N ASN A 53 -8.41 -9.11 3.61
CA ASN A 53 -7.89 -8.40 2.43
C ASN A 53 -6.46 -8.82 2.03
N ALA A 54 -5.87 -9.80 2.71
CA ALA A 54 -4.53 -10.28 2.42
C ALA A 54 -4.47 -10.90 1.02
N ALA A 55 -3.39 -10.60 0.29
CA ALA A 55 -3.17 -11.13 -1.05
C ALA A 55 -2.99 -12.66 -1.02
N LYS A 56 -3.57 -13.33 -2.01
CA LYS A 56 -3.45 -14.77 -2.24
C LYS A 56 -2.75 -15.03 -3.58
N GLU A 57 -2.26 -16.25 -3.75
CA GLU A 57 -1.70 -16.69 -5.02
C GLU A 57 -2.70 -16.47 -6.16
N GLY A 58 -2.24 -15.94 -7.29
CA GLY A 58 -3.09 -15.64 -8.44
C GLY A 58 -3.91 -14.36 -8.35
N ASP A 59 -3.96 -13.69 -7.19
CA ASP A 59 -4.62 -12.38 -7.09
C ASP A 59 -3.92 -11.34 -7.96
N LYS A 60 -4.71 -10.43 -8.54
CA LYS A 60 -4.17 -9.35 -9.36
C LYS A 60 -3.57 -8.25 -8.48
N ARG A 61 -2.31 -7.92 -8.75
CA ARG A 61 -1.59 -6.76 -8.25
C ARG A 61 -2.10 -5.48 -8.90
N VAL A 62 -1.66 -4.34 -8.34
CA VAL A 62 -2.00 -3.01 -8.86
C VAL A 62 -1.45 -2.75 -10.27
N ASP A 63 -0.35 -3.41 -10.63
CA ASP A 63 0.29 -3.35 -11.96
C ASP A 63 -0.37 -4.30 -12.99
N GLY A 64 -1.43 -5.02 -12.59
CA GLY A 64 -2.16 -5.98 -13.42
C GLY A 64 -1.55 -7.39 -13.47
N MET A 65 -0.35 -7.59 -12.91
CA MET A 65 0.28 -8.92 -12.83
C MET A 65 -0.36 -9.75 -11.71
N GLN A 66 -0.29 -11.07 -11.82
CA GLN A 66 -0.76 -11.94 -10.76
C GLN A 66 0.33 -12.17 -9.71
N TRP A 67 -0.06 -12.30 -8.44
CA TRP A 67 0.84 -12.78 -7.40
C TRP A 67 1.32 -14.20 -7.76
N PRO A 68 2.64 -14.46 -7.74
CA PRO A 68 3.18 -15.80 -7.87
C PRO A 68 2.82 -16.62 -6.63
N ARG A 69 3.35 -17.84 -6.54
CA ARG A 69 3.23 -18.67 -5.34
C ARG A 69 3.66 -17.88 -4.08
N ILE A 70 2.80 -17.81 -3.07
CA ILE A 70 2.98 -17.12 -1.79
C ILE A 70 3.12 -18.24 -0.74
N GLY A 71 4.36 -18.65 -0.47
CA GLY A 71 4.67 -19.79 0.41
C GLY A 71 5.51 -20.84 -0.32
#